data_AF-A0A1X1MKN3-F1
#
_entry.id   AF-A0A1X1MKN3-F1
#
_cell.length_a   1.000
_cell.length_b   1.000
_cell.length_c   1.000
_cell.angle_alpha   90.00
_cell.angle_beta   90.00
_cell.angle_gamma   90.00
#
_symmetry.space_group_name_H-M   'P 1'
#
loop_
_entity.id
_entity.type
_entity.pdbx_description
1 polymer ?
#
loop_
_entity_poly.entity_id
_entity_poly.type
_entity_poly.pdbx_seq_one_letter_code
_entity_poly.pdbx_strand_id
1 'polypeptide(L)'
;GLLARGDRRVAAVIERVWRDGGRFDGWNEYFSFERWESACAAELEPLGVSLDWFTTRERDEREVLAWDHLDAGLDRDWLWADWQDALSGNELDDCRWTPCYDCGVCPTMGTDTQIGPTGRRLLPVLAVSNLQGPGSGQAERPQPAIQPDPATTPRLAPAPVGSGAAT
;
A
#
# COMPACT_ATOMS: atom_id res chain seq x y z
N GLY A 1 -1.97 -10.27 1.22
CA GLY A 1 -0.84 -11.23 1.25
C GLY A 1 -0.12 -11.22 -0.09
N LEU A 2 0.48 -12.35 -0.49
CA LEU A 2 1.30 -12.48 -1.72
C LEU A 2 0.61 -11.92 -2.97
N LEU A 3 -0.62 -12.35 -3.28
CA LEU A 3 -1.30 -11.98 -4.52
C LEU A 3 -1.63 -10.47 -4.62
N ALA A 4 -1.91 -9.81 -3.50
CA ALA A 4 -2.18 -8.37 -3.47
C ALA A 4 -0.92 -7.53 -3.60
N ARG A 5 0.26 -8.09 -3.27
CA ARG A 5 1.56 -7.39 -3.27
C ARG A 5 2.53 -7.91 -4.34
N GLY A 6 2.07 -8.87 -5.14
CA GLY A 6 2.89 -9.60 -6.10
C GLY A 6 3.18 -8.80 -7.36
N ASP A 7 4.28 -9.13 -8.01
CA ASP A 7 4.58 -8.67 -9.37
C ASP A 7 4.50 -9.83 -10.37
N ARG A 8 4.93 -9.58 -11.62
CA ARG A 8 4.93 -10.57 -12.70
C ARG A 8 5.58 -11.92 -12.35
N ARG A 9 6.51 -11.97 -11.39
CA ARG A 9 7.16 -13.22 -10.94
C ARG A 9 6.16 -14.17 -10.27
N VAL A 10 5.14 -13.63 -9.61
CA VAL A 10 4.09 -14.43 -8.94
C VAL A 10 3.21 -15.19 -9.94
N ALA A 11 3.20 -14.82 -11.23
CA ALA A 11 2.45 -15.55 -12.24
C ALA A 11 2.88 -17.03 -12.34
N ALA A 12 4.18 -17.31 -12.27
CA ALA A 12 4.70 -18.68 -12.29
C ALA A 12 4.29 -19.48 -11.05
N VAL A 13 4.23 -18.82 -9.88
CA VAL A 13 3.73 -19.42 -8.64
C VAL A 13 2.28 -19.84 -8.80
N ILE A 14 1.42 -18.96 -9.33
CA ILE A 14 -0.01 -19.25 -9.56
C ILE A 14 -0.17 -20.43 -10.52
N GLU A 15 0.60 -20.44 -11.62
CA GLU A 15 0.56 -21.54 -12.57
C GLU A 15 0.96 -22.87 -11.92
N ARG A 16 2.04 -22.88 -11.12
CA ARG A 16 2.48 -24.07 -10.39
C ARG A 16 1.42 -24.56 -9.41
N VAL A 17 0.86 -23.67 -8.59
CA VAL A 17 -0.21 -24.01 -7.64
C VAL A 17 -1.36 -24.71 -8.37
N TRP A 18 -1.79 -24.17 -9.51
CA TRP A 18 -2.84 -24.77 -10.33
C TRP A 18 -2.44 -26.14 -10.88
N ARG A 19 -1.22 -26.29 -11.41
CA ARG A 19 -0.69 -27.58 -11.92
C ARG A 19 -0.62 -28.64 -10.83
N ASP A 20 -0.26 -28.24 -9.62
CA ASP A 20 -0.16 -29.14 -8.47
C ASP A 20 -1.55 -29.52 -7.92
N GLY A 21 -2.61 -28.87 -8.41
CA GLY A 21 -4.00 -29.22 -8.11
C GLY A 21 -4.75 -28.19 -7.27
N GLY A 22 -4.15 -27.04 -6.97
CA GLY A 22 -4.81 -25.92 -6.31
C GLY A 22 -6.01 -25.44 -7.11
N ARG A 23 -7.19 -25.50 -6.49
CA ARG A 23 -8.49 -25.10 -7.05
C ARG A 23 -9.37 -24.67 -5.90
N PHE A 24 -10.21 -23.66 -6.13
CA PHE A 24 -11.09 -23.10 -5.10
C PHE A 24 -10.34 -22.61 -3.85
N ASP A 25 -9.14 -22.06 -4.02
CA ASP A 25 -8.32 -21.52 -2.90
C ASP A 25 -8.93 -20.28 -2.23
N GLY A 26 -10.04 -19.74 -2.76
CA GLY A 26 -10.85 -18.71 -2.10
C GLY A 26 -11.75 -19.23 -0.97
N TRP A 27 -11.86 -20.56 -0.81
CA TRP A 27 -12.65 -21.23 0.22
C TRP A 27 -11.71 -21.95 1.18
N ASN A 28 -11.88 -21.70 2.49
CA ASN A 28 -10.95 -22.17 3.51
C ASN A 28 -10.80 -23.69 3.54
N GLU A 29 -11.84 -24.44 3.17
CA GLU A 29 -11.86 -25.90 3.16
C GLU A 29 -10.97 -26.52 2.07
N TYR A 30 -10.68 -25.75 1.01
CA TYR A 30 -9.86 -26.21 -0.12
C TYR A 30 -8.47 -25.56 -0.14
N PHE A 31 -8.30 -24.47 0.61
CA PHE A 31 -7.04 -23.76 0.69
C PHE A 31 -5.94 -24.63 1.34
N SER A 32 -4.78 -24.70 0.67
CA SER A 32 -3.59 -25.38 1.18
C SER A 32 -2.41 -24.41 1.21
N PHE A 33 -2.06 -23.91 2.39
CA PHE A 33 -0.94 -22.99 2.57
C PHE A 33 0.40 -23.63 2.16
N GLU A 34 0.63 -24.88 2.55
CA GLU A 34 1.85 -25.65 2.22
C GLU A 34 2.10 -25.74 0.70
N ARG A 35 1.03 -25.90 -0.10
CA ARG A 35 1.11 -25.88 -1.56
C ARG A 35 1.62 -24.53 -2.07
N TRP A 36 1.10 -23.44 -1.53
CA TRP A 36 1.52 -22.09 -1.92
C TRP A 36 2.95 -21.78 -1.49
N GLU A 37 3.35 -22.18 -0.28
CA GLU A 37 4.74 -22.05 0.18
C GLU A 37 5.70 -22.85 -0.71
N SER A 38 5.39 -24.12 -0.98
CA SER A 38 6.19 -24.98 -1.85
C SER A 38 6.34 -24.41 -3.25
N ALA A 39 5.25 -23.85 -3.80
CA ALA A 39 5.28 -23.19 -5.10
C ALA A 39 6.11 -21.90 -5.09
N CYS A 40 6.05 -21.12 -4.02
CA CYS A 40 6.90 -19.94 -3.84
C CYS A 40 8.37 -20.33 -3.76
N ALA A 41 8.73 -21.35 -2.98
CA ALA A 41 10.11 -21.83 -2.87
C ALA A 41 10.65 -22.26 -4.24
N ALA A 42 9.85 -23.01 -5.01
CA ALA A 42 10.26 -23.50 -6.32
C ALA A 42 10.43 -22.40 -7.38
N GLU A 43 9.57 -21.39 -7.40
CA GLU A 43 9.53 -20.38 -8.48
C GLU A 43 10.19 -19.05 -8.13
N LEU A 44 10.22 -18.65 -6.85
CA LEU A 44 10.72 -17.34 -6.42
C LEU A 44 12.18 -17.39 -5.94
N GLU A 45 12.59 -18.43 -5.21
CA GLU A 45 13.97 -18.52 -4.69
C GLU A 45 15.05 -18.45 -5.78
N PRO A 46 14.87 -19.10 -6.97
CA PRO A 46 15.82 -18.96 -8.07
C PRO A 46 15.95 -17.52 -8.60
N LEU A 47 14.95 -16.67 -8.33
CA LEU A 47 14.92 -15.26 -8.70
C LEU A 47 15.43 -14.34 -7.59
N GLY A 48 15.92 -14.91 -6.48
CA GLY A 48 16.47 -14.16 -5.34
C GLY A 48 15.41 -13.46 -4.48
N VAL A 49 14.15 -13.88 -4.55
CA VAL A 49 13.06 -13.37 -3.70
C VAL A 49 12.30 -14.52 -3.04
N SER A 50 11.68 -14.27 -1.89
CA SER A 50 10.95 -15.29 -1.13
C SER A 50 9.49 -14.86 -0.91
N LEU A 51 8.67 -15.76 -0.34
CA LEU A 51 7.32 -15.40 0.11
C LEU A 51 7.36 -14.22 1.10
N ASP A 52 8.25 -14.28 2.10
CA ASP A 52 8.45 -13.23 3.10
C ASP A 52 8.85 -11.89 2.47
N TRP A 53 9.68 -11.92 1.42
CA TRP A 53 10.05 -10.71 0.68
C TRP A 53 8.82 -9.97 0.14
N PHE A 54 7.74 -10.67 -0.22
CA PHE A 54 6.50 -10.04 -0.67
C PHE A 54 5.56 -9.65 0.47
N THR A 55 5.59 -10.37 1.61
CA THR A 55 4.51 -10.31 2.61
C THR A 55 4.87 -9.59 3.90
N THR A 56 6.13 -9.59 4.34
CA THR A 56 6.51 -9.14 5.69
C THR A 56 7.48 -7.98 5.73
N ARG A 57 8.19 -7.68 4.63
CA ARG A 57 9.12 -6.55 4.62
C ARG A 57 8.39 -5.21 4.68
N GLU A 58 9.03 -4.26 5.36
CA GLU A 58 8.68 -2.86 5.28
C GLU A 58 8.93 -2.31 3.87
N ARG A 59 8.13 -1.32 3.49
CA ARG A 59 8.23 -0.61 2.20
C ARG A 59 8.57 0.84 2.47
N ASP A 60 9.48 1.39 1.67
CA ASP A 60 9.88 2.79 1.76
C ASP A 60 8.97 3.70 0.92
N GLU A 61 8.92 4.98 1.27
CA GLU A 61 8.12 6.02 0.60
C GLU A 61 8.34 6.06 -0.90
N ARG A 62 9.59 5.86 -1.31
CA ARG A 62 10.02 6.03 -2.71
C ARG A 62 10.25 4.70 -3.41
N GLU A 63 9.83 3.60 -2.79
CA GLU A 63 9.97 2.30 -3.42
C GLU A 63 9.04 2.18 -4.63
N VAL A 64 9.57 1.65 -5.74
CA VAL A 64 8.76 1.32 -6.91
C VAL A 64 7.95 0.05 -6.65
N LEU A 65 6.63 0.17 -6.65
CA LEU A 65 5.69 -0.92 -6.41
C LEU A 65 5.22 -1.56 -7.72
N ALA A 66 4.86 -2.83 -7.65
CA ALA A 66 4.39 -3.58 -8.81
C ALA A 66 3.12 -2.97 -9.45
N TRP A 67 2.33 -2.26 -8.66
CA TRP A 67 1.08 -1.61 -9.05
C TRP A 67 1.20 -0.10 -9.25
N ASP A 68 2.41 0.48 -9.25
CA ASP A 68 2.60 1.94 -9.48
C ASP A 68 2.12 2.41 -10.87
N HIS A 69 1.95 1.47 -11.79
CA HIS A 69 1.40 1.74 -13.12
C HIS A 69 -0.14 1.81 -13.14
N LEU A 70 -0.80 1.53 -12.00
CA LEU A 70 -2.24 1.66 -11.84
C LEU A 70 -2.55 3.03 -11.23
N ASP A 71 -3.51 3.72 -11.83
CA ASP A 71 -4.01 4.99 -11.34
C ASP A 71 -5.42 4.79 -10.76
N ALA A 72 -5.56 5.08 -9.47
CA ALA A 72 -6.82 4.99 -8.73
C ALA A 72 -7.45 6.38 -8.46
N GLY A 73 -6.89 7.45 -9.03
CA GLY A 73 -7.35 8.83 -8.84
C GLY A 73 -6.83 9.50 -7.56
N LEU A 74 -6.01 8.81 -6.76
CA LEU A 74 -5.38 9.37 -5.55
C LEU A 74 -3.88 9.57 -5.78
N ASP A 75 -3.37 10.69 -5.25
CA ASP A 75 -1.94 10.98 -5.29
C ASP A 75 -1.14 9.99 -4.42
N ARG A 76 0.05 9.60 -4.89
CA ARG A 76 0.90 8.64 -4.19
C ARG A 76 1.37 9.16 -2.83
N ASP A 77 1.68 10.44 -2.73
CA ASP A 77 2.16 11.03 -1.47
C ASP A 77 0.99 11.13 -0.46
N TRP A 78 -0.25 11.29 -0.94
CA TRP A 78 -1.45 11.15 -0.11
C TRP A 78 -1.60 9.72 0.43
N LEU A 79 -1.48 8.69 -0.42
CA LEU A 79 -1.57 7.28 -0.01
C LEU A 79 -0.49 6.90 1.00
N TRP A 80 0.72 7.45 0.84
CA TRP A 80 1.79 7.27 1.81
C TRP A 80 1.44 7.88 3.17
N ALA A 81 0.96 9.12 3.17
CA ALA A 81 0.59 9.80 4.40
C ALA A 81 -0.56 9.09 5.13
N ASP A 82 -1.56 8.59 4.38
CA ASP A 82 -2.66 7.78 4.92
C ASP A 82 -2.17 6.46 5.52
N TRP A 83 -1.23 5.78 4.85
CA TRP A 83 -0.61 4.57 5.40
C TRP A 83 0.14 4.85 6.72
N GLN A 84 0.86 5.96 6.81
CA GLN A 84 1.54 6.36 8.06
C GLN A 84 0.56 6.68 9.18
N ASP A 85 -0.55 7.36 8.86
CA ASP A 85 -1.62 7.64 9.83
C ASP A 85 -2.24 6.32 10.32
N ALA A 86 -2.51 5.36 9.42
CA ALA A 86 -3.02 4.03 9.76
C ALA A 86 -2.07 3.25 10.69
N LEU A 87 -0.74 3.33 10.47
CA LEU A 87 0.25 2.72 11.38
C LEU A 87 0.23 3.34 12.78
N SER A 88 -0.13 4.62 12.88
CA SER A 88 -0.30 5.32 14.15
C SER A 88 -1.68 5.13 14.79
N GLY A 89 -2.57 4.35 14.15
CA GLY A 89 -3.94 4.10 14.62
C GLY A 89 -4.91 5.27 14.36
N ASN A 90 -4.52 6.22 13.51
CA ASN A 90 -5.38 7.30 13.06
C ASN A 90 -6.14 6.84 11.81
N GLU A 91 -7.46 6.91 11.87
CA GLU A 91 -8.34 6.56 10.76
C GLU A 91 -8.74 7.83 10.00
N LEU A 92 -9.09 7.66 8.73
CA LEU A 92 -9.70 8.74 7.95
C LEU A 92 -11.14 8.96 8.36
N ASP A 93 -11.53 10.23 8.40
CA ASP A 93 -12.93 10.60 8.51
C ASP A 93 -13.72 10.16 7.27
N ASP A 94 -15.01 9.93 7.46
CA ASP A 94 -15.92 9.58 6.38
C ASP A 94 -16.06 10.73 5.36
N CYS A 95 -15.38 10.59 4.22
CA CYS A 95 -15.35 11.57 3.12
C CYS A 95 -16.72 11.90 2.50
N ARG A 96 -17.80 11.24 2.92
CA ARG A 96 -19.19 11.61 2.54
C ARG A 96 -19.70 12.81 3.33
N TRP A 97 -19.18 13.03 4.53
CA TRP A 97 -19.66 14.06 5.46
C TRP A 97 -18.57 15.09 5.84
N THR A 98 -17.31 14.76 5.59
CA THR A 98 -16.13 15.63 5.73
C THR A 98 -15.58 16.02 4.34
N PRO A 99 -14.55 16.87 4.24
CA PRO A 99 -13.96 17.22 2.94
C PRO A 99 -13.54 15.98 2.13
N CYS A 100 -13.84 15.99 0.83
CA CYS A 100 -13.54 14.90 -0.10
C CYS A 100 -12.03 14.68 -0.27
N TYR A 101 -11.60 13.42 -0.43
CA TYR A 101 -10.21 13.03 -0.72
C TYR A 101 -9.87 12.94 -2.22
N ASP A 102 -10.81 13.32 -3.08
CA ASP A 102 -10.62 13.42 -4.54
C ASP A 102 -10.24 12.12 -5.27
N CYS A 103 -10.68 10.96 -4.77
CA CYS A 103 -10.43 9.66 -5.42
C CYS A 103 -11.17 9.44 -6.76
N GLY A 104 -11.91 10.44 -7.26
CA GLY A 104 -12.67 10.35 -8.51
C GLY A 104 -13.91 9.43 -8.50
N VAL A 105 -14.15 8.65 -7.43
CA VAL A 105 -15.31 7.72 -7.30
C VAL A 105 -16.58 8.47 -6.94
N CYS A 106 -16.45 9.42 -6.01
CA CYS A 106 -17.55 10.25 -5.54
C CYS A 106 -17.32 11.67 -6.06
N PRO A 107 -17.71 12.02 -7.31
CA PRO A 107 -17.98 13.39 -7.74
C PRO A 107 -19.09 14.11 -6.93
N THR A 108 -19.28 13.65 -5.68
CA THR A 108 -20.17 13.94 -4.55
C THR A 108 -21.67 13.95 -4.82
N MET A 109 -22.10 14.23 -6.04
CA MET A 109 -23.41 14.88 -6.19
C MET A 109 -24.05 14.64 -7.56
N GLY A 110 -23.57 13.66 -8.34
CA GLY A 110 -24.11 13.31 -9.66
C GLY A 110 -23.11 12.57 -10.55
N THR A 111 -22.54 11.49 -10.04
CA THR A 111 -21.43 10.69 -10.63
C THR A 111 -21.90 9.85 -11.82
N ASP A 112 -21.08 9.58 -12.85
CA ASP A 112 -21.29 8.39 -13.69
C ASP A 112 -20.01 7.77 -14.26
N THR A 113 -19.75 6.51 -13.90
CA THR A 113 -18.64 5.68 -14.40
C THR A 113 -19.13 4.80 -15.54
N GLN A 114 -18.69 5.07 -16.78
CA GLN A 114 -19.05 4.27 -17.96
C GLN A 114 -17.83 3.55 -18.56
N ILE A 115 -17.74 2.24 -18.33
CA ILE A 115 -16.80 1.32 -18.98
C ILE A 115 -17.42 0.90 -20.31
N GLY A 116 -16.99 1.53 -21.42
CA GLY A 116 -17.72 1.48 -22.69
C GLY A 116 -17.68 0.13 -23.41
N PRO A 117 -18.46 -0.06 -24.50
CA PRO A 117 -18.08 -1.03 -25.51
C PRO A 117 -17.18 -0.36 -26.56
N THR A 118 -15.95 -0.87 -26.64
CA THR A 118 -15.37 -1.48 -27.84
C THR A 118 -15.10 -0.63 -29.12
N GLY A 119 -15.33 0.71 -29.16
CA GLY A 119 -14.92 1.55 -30.32
C GLY A 119 -15.45 3.00 -30.52
N ARG A 120 -15.64 3.86 -29.50
CA ARG A 120 -15.99 5.31 -29.67
C ARG A 120 -15.05 6.25 -28.90
N ARG A 121 -15.03 7.55 -29.27
CA ARG A 121 -14.18 8.62 -28.69
C ARG A 121 -14.68 9.05 -27.30
N LEU A 122 -13.78 9.07 -26.32
CA LEU A 122 -14.05 9.48 -24.93
C LEU A 122 -14.37 10.99 -24.84
N LEU A 123 -15.35 11.35 -24.01
CA LEU A 123 -15.68 12.74 -23.68
C LEU A 123 -14.65 13.30 -22.68
N PRO A 124 -14.28 14.59 -22.79
CA PRO A 124 -13.24 15.18 -21.96
C PRO A 124 -13.72 15.36 -20.53
N VAL A 125 -12.83 15.09 -19.57
CA VAL A 125 -12.98 15.55 -18.18
C VAL A 125 -12.83 17.07 -18.19
N LEU A 126 -13.96 17.79 -18.19
CA LEU A 126 -13.94 19.23 -17.95
C LEU A 126 -13.83 19.43 -16.43
N ALA A 127 -12.65 19.86 -15.99
CA ALA A 127 -12.44 20.34 -14.63
C ALA A 127 -13.47 21.44 -14.33
N VAL A 128 -14.21 21.30 -13.22
CA VAL A 128 -15.03 22.38 -12.66
C VAL A 128 -14.08 23.46 -12.16
N SER A 129 -13.73 24.38 -13.06
CA SER A 129 -13.21 25.68 -12.67
C SER A 129 -14.38 26.46 -12.06
N ASN A 130 -14.23 26.82 -10.78
CA ASN A 130 -15.07 27.72 -10.00
C ASN A 130 -16.32 27.11 -9.33
N LEU A 131 -16.11 26.47 -8.17
CA LEU A 131 -17.01 26.65 -7.03
C LEU A 131 -16.28 27.52 -5.99
N GLN A 132 -16.35 28.84 -6.13
CA GLN A 132 -16.16 29.73 -4.99
C GLN A 132 -17.33 29.51 -4.02
N GLY A 133 -17.21 28.53 -3.14
CA GLY A 133 -17.91 28.50 -1.85
C GLY A 133 -17.11 29.30 -0.82
N PRO A 134 -17.75 29.99 0.14
CA PRO A 134 -17.01 30.74 1.15
C PRO A 134 -16.29 29.76 2.08
N GLY A 135 -14.96 29.66 1.92
CA GLY A 135 -14.09 28.92 2.83
C GLY A 135 -13.25 27.81 2.20
N SER A 136 -12.64 28.00 1.03
CA SER A 136 -11.49 27.19 0.62
C SER A 136 -10.24 27.66 1.38
N GLY A 137 -10.24 27.47 2.70
CA GLY A 137 -8.98 27.33 3.42
C GLY A 137 -8.42 25.97 3.01
N GLN A 138 -7.33 25.97 2.24
CA GLN A 138 -6.53 24.77 2.12
C GLN A 138 -6.12 24.40 3.55
N ALA A 139 -6.69 23.32 4.08
CA ALA A 139 -6.12 22.65 5.22
C ALA A 139 -4.87 21.94 4.69
N GLU A 140 -3.82 22.71 4.49
CA GLU A 140 -2.46 22.17 4.45
C GLU A 140 -2.30 21.42 5.77
N ARG A 141 -2.35 20.08 5.72
CA ARG A 141 -2.09 19.25 6.89
C ARG A 141 -0.73 19.70 7.43
N PRO A 142 -0.62 20.10 8.71
CA PRO A 142 0.69 20.42 9.26
C PRO A 142 1.58 19.19 9.05
N GLN A 143 2.67 19.37 8.31
CA GLN A 143 3.65 18.31 8.11
C GLN A 143 4.05 17.79 9.50
N PRO A 144 3.94 16.47 9.76
CA PRO A 144 4.53 15.93 10.97
C PRO A 144 6.01 16.30 10.92
N ALA A 145 6.52 16.90 12.00
CA ALA A 145 7.92 17.24 12.12
C ALA A 145 8.75 16.00 11.80
N ILE A 146 9.57 16.08 10.74
CA ILE A 146 10.53 15.04 10.37
C ILE A 146 11.34 14.73 11.62
N GLN A 147 11.05 13.59 12.26
CA GLN A 147 11.89 13.10 13.35
C GLN A 147 13.25 12.78 12.73
N PRO A 148 14.36 13.28 13.28
CA PRO A 148 15.67 12.98 12.74
C PRO A 148 15.91 11.46 12.79
N ASP A 149 16.49 10.94 11.71
CA ASP A 149 16.87 9.55 11.53
C ASP A 149 17.59 8.99 12.78
N PRO A 150 17.15 7.87 13.37
CA PRO A 150 17.83 7.24 14.51
C PRO A 150 19.30 6.89 14.22
N ALA A 151 19.71 6.81 12.94
CA ALA A 151 21.11 6.61 12.55
C ALA A 151 22.01 7.84 12.80
N THR A 152 21.45 9.03 13.05
CA THR A 152 22.22 10.28 13.25
C THR A 152 22.40 10.64 14.72
N THR A 153 21.81 9.88 15.66
CA THR A 153 21.97 10.13 17.11
C THR A 153 23.28 9.52 17.61
N PRO A 154 24.24 10.30 18.13
CA PRO A 154 25.48 9.74 18.68
C PRO A 154 25.14 8.83 19.87
N ARG A 155 25.52 7.56 19.79
CA ARG A 155 25.39 6.60 20.90
C ARG A 155 26.12 7.13 22.13
N LEU A 156 25.38 7.34 23.22
CA LEU A 156 25.95 7.64 24.53
C LEU A 156 26.86 6.46 24.95
N ALA A 157 28.11 6.76 25.30
CA ALA A 157 29.04 5.73 25.79
C ALA A 157 28.48 5.10 27.08
N PRO A 158 28.57 3.77 27.27
CA PRO A 158 28.10 3.13 28.47
C PRO A 158 28.93 3.57 29.69
N ALA A 159 28.24 3.83 30.80
CA ALA A 159 28.86 4.18 32.08
C ALA A 159 29.72 3.01 32.62
N PRO A 160 30.85 3.29 33.30
CA PRO A 160 31.72 2.25 33.84
C PRO A 160 31.02 1.49 34.97
N VAL A 161 31.00 0.16 34.86
CA VAL A 161 30.47 -0.75 35.88
C VAL A 161 31.44 -0.78 37.06
N GLY A 162 31.01 -0.27 38.22
CA GLY A 162 31.77 -0.34 39.46
C GLY A 162 31.81 -1.77 40.01
N SER A 163 33.02 -2.30 40.19
CA SER A 163 33.26 -3.59 40.83
C SER A 163 32.96 -3.51 42.33
N GLY A 164 31.82 -4.05 42.75
CA GLY A 164 31.49 -4.27 44.16
C GLY A 164 32.09 -5.58 44.65
N ALA A 165 33.04 -5.50 45.57
CA ALA A 165 33.68 -6.63 46.23
C ALA A 165 32.71 -7.31 47.23
N ALA A 166 32.65 -8.63 47.17
CA ALA A 166 31.99 -9.47 48.18
C ALA A 166 32.85 -9.53 49.45
N THR A 167 32.21 -9.41 50.62
CA THR A 167 32.70 -9.88 51.92
C THR A 167 31.65 -10.79 52.52
#